data_AF-A0AAW0WRZ8-F1
#
_entry.id   AF-A0AAW0WRZ8-F1
#
_cell.length_a   1.000
_cell.length_b   1.000
_cell.length_c   1.000
_cell.angle_alpha   90.00
_cell.angle_beta   90.00
_cell.angle_gamma   90.00
#
_symmetry.space_group_name_H-M   'P 1'
#
loop_
_entity.id
_entity.type
_entity.pdbx_description
1 polymer ?
#
loop_
_entity_poly.entity_id
_entity_poly.type
_entity_poly.pdbx_seq_one_letter_code
_entity_poly.pdbx_strand_id
1 'polypeptide(L)'
;MRSLAFCVINSVRRGFPPDQGAHIALRTVRRFLEHWGQNLERILFVADSIDVSIYEILMPLYFPRSSQEEDSSCYLLPVDLGDEYGEPVIPGRQIRIIDNPQHTYQDVEDSTDLASQFQSSVSIGEHSFSQMEEDIDKQRLLGGQPSYATADPEIASMTSDLQHKQRYERLLRRAKNEDLSEVSGIGCLYQCGVDKFGRPVIIFIGKWFKFNEINLDKALLYLIYLLDPLVKGDYVVLYFHTITGTENHPSLSWIRQIYEALEYK
;
A
#
# COMPACT_ATOMS: atom_id res chain seq x y z
N MET A 1 -13.42 -32.09 12.48
CA MET A 1 -13.90 -31.73 11.14
C MET A 1 -13.46 -32.84 10.19
N ARG A 2 -14.34 -33.48 9.42
CA ARG A 2 -13.99 -34.70 8.65
C ARG A 2 -13.53 -34.42 7.23
N SER A 3 -14.08 -33.40 6.58
CA SER A 3 -13.72 -33.02 5.22
C SER A 3 -13.61 -31.51 5.08
N LEU A 4 -12.77 -31.06 4.15
CA LEU A 4 -12.54 -29.65 3.88
C LEU A 4 -12.36 -29.43 2.37
N ALA A 5 -12.99 -28.39 1.83
CA ALA A 5 -12.86 -28.01 0.43
C ALA A 5 -12.23 -26.62 0.33
N PHE A 6 -11.21 -26.47 -0.54
CA PHE A 6 -10.55 -25.21 -0.84
C PHE A 6 -10.87 -24.78 -2.26
N CYS A 7 -11.24 -23.51 -2.44
CA CYS A 7 -11.23 -22.89 -3.76
C CYS A 7 -9.79 -22.46 -4.11
N VAL A 8 -9.55 -22.23 -5.40
CA VAL A 8 -8.32 -21.59 -5.89
C VAL A 8 -8.23 -20.18 -5.28
N ILE A 9 -7.26 -19.99 -4.37
CA ILE A 9 -7.13 -18.78 -3.55
C ILE A 9 -6.57 -17.61 -4.38
N ASN A 10 -5.74 -17.90 -5.37
CA ASN A 10 -5.24 -16.91 -6.33
C ASN A 10 -6.40 -16.39 -7.19
N SER A 11 -6.54 -15.07 -7.25
CA SER A 11 -7.50 -14.40 -8.12
C SER A 11 -6.76 -13.62 -9.18
N VAL A 12 -7.18 -13.76 -10.44
CA VAL A 12 -6.66 -12.99 -11.58
C VAL A 12 -6.74 -11.48 -11.32
N ARG A 13 -7.74 -11.02 -10.56
CA ARG A 13 -7.90 -9.60 -10.17
C ARG A 13 -6.77 -9.09 -9.27
N ARG A 14 -6.10 -9.98 -8.54
CA ARG A 14 -5.00 -9.63 -7.62
C ARG A 14 -3.62 -9.75 -8.29
N GLY A 15 -3.56 -10.15 -9.56
CA GLY A 15 -2.32 -10.22 -10.34
C GLY A 15 -1.33 -11.30 -9.87
N PHE A 16 -1.76 -12.25 -9.02
CA PHE A 16 -0.89 -13.31 -8.55
C PHE A 16 -0.76 -14.44 -9.60
N PRO A 17 0.46 -14.88 -9.96
CA PRO A 17 0.65 -15.95 -10.95
C PRO A 17 -0.04 -17.26 -10.50
N PRO A 18 -0.88 -17.88 -11.35
CA PRO A 18 -1.68 -19.04 -10.94
C PRO A 18 -0.85 -20.30 -10.71
N ASP A 19 0.26 -20.45 -11.44
CA ASP A 19 1.25 -21.51 -11.27
C ASP A 19 1.92 -21.45 -9.89
N GLN A 20 2.42 -20.28 -9.51
CA GLN A 20 3.02 -20.06 -8.19
C GLN A 20 2.00 -20.25 -7.06
N GLY A 21 0.75 -19.85 -7.30
CA GLY A 21 -0.34 -19.99 -6.34
C GLY A 21 -0.67 -21.45 -6.06
N ALA A 22 -0.71 -22.26 -7.11
CA ALA A 22 -0.94 -23.69 -7.02
C ALA A 22 0.21 -24.41 -6.28
N HIS A 23 1.48 -24.07 -6.57
CA HIS A 23 2.63 -24.59 -5.82
C HIS A 23 2.51 -24.32 -4.31
N ILE A 24 2.19 -23.09 -3.91
CA ILE A 24 2.04 -22.70 -2.50
C ILE A 24 0.88 -23.47 -1.85
N ALA A 25 -0.27 -23.53 -2.52
CA ALA A 25 -1.46 -24.21 -2.00
C ALA A 25 -1.20 -25.71 -1.76
N LEU A 26 -0.66 -26.42 -2.76
CA LEU A 26 -0.38 -27.85 -2.67
C LEU A 26 0.68 -28.16 -1.60
N ARG A 27 1.75 -27.37 -1.56
CA ARG A 27 2.82 -27.50 -0.57
C ARG A 27 2.33 -27.32 0.86
N THR A 28 1.53 -26.26 1.10
CA THR A 28 0.96 -25.97 2.42
C THR A 28 0.04 -27.10 2.87
N VAL A 29 -0.83 -27.58 1.98
CA VAL A 29 -1.72 -28.69 2.30
C VAL A 29 -0.94 -29.97 2.56
N ARG A 30 0.11 -30.25 1.79
CA ARG A 30 0.97 -31.42 2.01
C ARG A 30 1.62 -31.39 3.38
N ARG A 31 2.26 -30.29 3.76
CA ARG A 31 2.89 -30.11 5.09
C ARG A 31 1.86 -30.19 6.22
N PHE A 32 0.70 -29.55 6.05
CA PHE A 32 -0.38 -29.62 7.02
C PHE A 32 -0.85 -31.08 7.25
N LEU A 33 -0.97 -31.87 6.19
CA LEU A 33 -1.36 -33.27 6.29
C LEU A 33 -0.28 -34.14 6.95
N GLU A 34 1.00 -33.83 6.76
CA GLU A 34 2.11 -34.53 7.43
C GLU A 34 2.04 -34.38 8.95
N HIS A 35 1.68 -33.19 9.45
CA HIS A 35 1.61 -32.90 10.89
C HIS A 35 0.26 -33.23 11.53
N TRP A 36 -0.85 -32.96 10.85
CA TRP A 36 -2.21 -33.03 11.44
C TRP A 36 -3.22 -33.89 10.65
N GLY A 37 -2.76 -34.66 9.66
CA GLY A 37 -3.63 -35.43 8.76
C GLY A 37 -4.48 -36.52 9.42
N GLN A 38 -4.15 -36.97 10.64
CA GLN A 38 -4.85 -38.07 11.32
C GLN A 38 -6.34 -37.81 11.58
N ASN A 39 -6.74 -36.54 11.74
CA ASN A 39 -8.11 -36.16 12.07
C ASN A 39 -8.96 -35.81 10.83
N LEU A 40 -8.39 -35.90 9.63
CA LEU A 40 -9.00 -35.42 8.40
C LEU A 40 -9.14 -36.54 7.38
N GLU A 41 -10.36 -36.76 6.88
CA GLU A 41 -10.69 -37.86 5.97
C GLU A 41 -10.43 -37.47 4.51
N ARG A 42 -10.83 -36.25 4.10
CA ARG A 42 -10.77 -35.81 2.70
C ARG A 42 -10.54 -34.31 2.54
N ILE A 43 -9.65 -33.94 1.62
CA ILE A 43 -9.48 -32.56 1.12
C ILE A 43 -9.92 -32.52 -0.33
N LEU A 44 -10.73 -31.51 -0.69
CA LEU A 44 -11.16 -31.28 -2.07
C LEU A 44 -10.58 -29.95 -2.56
N PHE A 45 -9.88 -29.97 -3.69
CA PHE A 45 -9.50 -28.76 -4.42
C PHE A 45 -10.56 -28.45 -5.46
N VAL A 46 -11.24 -27.32 -5.29
CA VAL A 46 -12.28 -26.81 -6.19
C VAL A 46 -11.62 -25.77 -7.10
N ALA A 47 -11.29 -26.20 -8.32
CA ALA A 47 -10.66 -25.37 -9.34
C ALA A 47 -11.60 -25.14 -10.52
N ASP A 48 -11.47 -23.95 -11.13
CA ASP A 48 -12.14 -23.62 -12.39
C ASP A 48 -11.42 -24.28 -13.57
N SER A 49 -12.08 -24.38 -14.72
CA SER A 49 -11.56 -25.04 -15.92
C SER A 49 -10.19 -24.52 -16.40
N ILE A 50 -9.84 -23.29 -16.05
CA ILE A 50 -8.56 -22.66 -16.38
C ILE A 50 -7.43 -23.23 -15.50
N ASP A 51 -7.70 -23.40 -14.21
CA ASP A 51 -6.69 -23.80 -13.21
C ASP A 51 -6.57 -25.32 -13.07
N VAL A 52 -7.59 -26.09 -13.46
CA VAL A 52 -7.57 -27.57 -13.39
C VAL A 52 -6.33 -28.15 -14.06
N SER A 53 -5.93 -27.63 -15.23
CA SER A 53 -4.75 -28.11 -15.96
C SER A 53 -3.45 -27.92 -15.18
N ILE A 54 -3.33 -26.82 -14.42
CA ILE A 54 -2.17 -26.52 -13.57
C ILE A 54 -2.12 -27.52 -12.41
N TYR A 55 -3.26 -27.72 -11.72
CA TYR A 55 -3.33 -28.65 -10.59
C TYR A 55 -3.09 -30.11 -11.03
N GLU A 56 -3.55 -30.53 -12.20
CA GLU A 56 -3.29 -31.88 -12.72
C GLU A 56 -1.80 -32.17 -12.91
N ILE A 57 -1.03 -31.16 -13.36
CA ILE A 57 0.42 -31.29 -13.57
C ILE A 57 1.18 -31.24 -12.24
N LEU A 58 0.77 -30.37 -11.31
CA LEU A 58 1.49 -30.13 -10.06
C LEU A 58 1.15 -31.12 -8.93
N MET A 59 -0.05 -31.69 -8.92
CA MET A 59 -0.49 -32.64 -7.88
C MET A 59 0.46 -33.85 -7.73
N PRO A 60 0.89 -34.52 -8.81
CA PRO A 60 1.93 -35.56 -8.77
C PRO A 60 3.22 -35.17 -8.04
N LEU A 61 3.64 -33.91 -8.16
CA LEU A 61 4.91 -33.44 -7.60
C LEU A 61 4.88 -33.40 -6.07
N TYR A 62 3.74 -33.01 -5.48
CA TYR A 62 3.57 -32.90 -4.04
C TYR A 62 2.90 -34.13 -3.41
N PHE A 63 2.15 -34.89 -4.21
CA PHE A 63 1.42 -36.10 -3.80
C PHE A 63 1.75 -37.25 -4.77
N PRO A 64 2.99 -37.77 -4.75
CA PRO A 64 3.38 -38.87 -5.63
C PRO A 64 2.60 -40.14 -5.29
N ARG A 65 2.15 -40.86 -6.32
CA ARG A 65 1.39 -42.12 -6.20
C ARG A 65 2.28 -43.35 -6.18
N SER A 66 3.53 -43.21 -6.61
CA SER A 66 4.53 -44.28 -6.67
C SER A 66 5.93 -43.77 -6.33
N SER A 67 6.82 -44.63 -5.84
CA SER A 67 8.21 -44.25 -5.52
C SER A 67 8.98 -43.73 -6.74
N GLN A 68 8.68 -44.21 -7.95
CA GLN A 68 9.29 -43.70 -9.17
C GLN A 68 8.85 -42.25 -9.48
N GLU A 69 7.59 -41.92 -9.20
CA GLU A 69 7.04 -40.56 -9.34
C GLU A 69 7.67 -39.63 -8.28
N GLU A 70 7.88 -40.13 -7.06
CA GLU A 70 8.58 -39.41 -5.99
C GLU A 70 10.03 -39.06 -6.37
N ASP A 71 10.81 -40.04 -6.86
CA ASP A 71 12.19 -39.84 -7.30
C ASP A 71 12.26 -38.80 -8.43
N SER A 72 11.34 -38.87 -9.39
CA SER A 72 11.28 -37.94 -10.53
C SER A 72 10.87 -36.54 -10.08
N SER A 73 9.93 -36.45 -9.13
CA SER A 73 9.39 -35.18 -8.63
C SER A 73 10.43 -34.37 -7.87
N CYS A 74 11.37 -35.03 -7.18
CA CYS A 74 12.48 -34.36 -6.48
C CYS A 74 13.30 -33.44 -7.40
N TYR A 75 13.41 -33.75 -8.69
CA TYR A 75 14.13 -32.93 -9.66
C TYR A 75 13.30 -31.82 -10.30
N LEU A 76 11.96 -31.91 -10.22
CA LEU A 76 11.02 -30.98 -10.86
C LEU A 76 10.41 -29.99 -9.87
N LEU A 77 10.62 -30.19 -8.57
CA LEU A 77 10.14 -29.28 -7.54
C LEU A 77 10.91 -27.94 -7.58
N PRO A 78 10.23 -26.82 -7.25
CA PRO A 78 10.89 -25.53 -7.10
C PRO A 78 11.99 -25.56 -6.03
N VAL A 79 13.03 -24.74 -6.20
CA VAL A 79 14.15 -24.62 -5.25
C VAL A 79 13.68 -24.19 -3.85
N ASP A 80 12.62 -23.39 -3.76
CA ASP A 80 11.97 -23.03 -2.50
C ASP A 80 10.83 -24.00 -2.15
N LEU A 81 11.09 -24.92 -1.23
CA LEU A 81 10.11 -25.84 -0.65
C LEU A 81 9.42 -25.29 0.60
N GLY A 82 9.57 -23.99 0.89
CA GLY A 82 8.97 -23.35 2.05
C GLY A 82 9.53 -23.86 3.38
N ASP A 83 8.92 -23.40 4.46
CA ASP A 83 9.30 -23.76 5.83
C ASP A 83 8.65 -25.09 6.26
N GLU A 84 8.89 -25.53 7.51
CA GLU A 84 8.31 -26.74 8.14
C GLU A 84 6.78 -26.84 7.98
N TYR A 85 6.10 -25.68 7.89
CA TYR A 85 4.66 -25.56 7.74
C TYR A 85 4.18 -25.29 6.30
N GLY A 86 5.09 -25.24 5.33
CA GLY A 86 4.79 -25.03 3.89
C GLY A 86 4.62 -23.57 3.48
N GLU A 87 4.82 -22.64 4.40
CA GLU A 87 4.84 -21.20 4.12
C GLU A 87 6.04 -20.84 3.23
N PRO A 88 5.88 -19.90 2.27
CA PRO A 88 6.99 -19.45 1.43
C PRO A 88 8.04 -18.75 2.29
N VAL A 89 9.27 -19.28 2.26
CA VAL A 89 10.42 -18.63 2.91
C VAL A 89 10.86 -17.53 1.98
N ILE A 90 10.53 -16.28 2.32
CA ILE A 90 10.98 -15.10 1.58
C ILE A 90 12.15 -14.52 2.37
N PRO A 91 13.41 -14.77 1.97
CA PRO A 91 14.58 -14.39 2.76
C PRO A 91 14.69 -12.88 2.97
N GLY A 92 14.11 -12.08 2.07
CA GLY A 92 14.03 -10.63 2.18
C GLY A 92 12.90 -10.10 3.09
N ARG A 93 12.09 -10.99 3.67
CA ARG A 93 11.14 -10.65 4.75
C ARG A 93 11.56 -11.20 6.11
N GLN A 94 12.64 -11.97 6.17
CA GLN A 94 13.18 -12.49 7.41
C GLN A 94 13.91 -11.36 8.14
N ILE A 95 13.51 -11.06 9.38
CA ILE A 95 14.20 -10.07 10.21
C ILE A 95 15.58 -10.63 10.57
N ARG A 96 16.63 -10.09 9.94
CA ARG A 96 18.02 -10.43 10.24
C ARG A 96 18.50 -9.54 11.39
N ILE A 97 18.41 -10.04 12.61
CA ILE A 97 19.05 -9.39 13.75
C ILE A 97 20.54 -9.74 13.68
N ILE A 98 21.32 -8.82 13.11
CA ILE A 98 22.78 -8.87 13.18
C ILE A 98 23.21 -8.39 14.56
N ASP A 99 23.49 -9.33 15.45
CA ASP A 99 24.34 -9.04 16.60
C ASP A 99 25.77 -8.89 16.07
N ASN A 100 26.29 -7.66 16.09
CA ASN A 100 27.70 -7.24 15.95
C ASN A 100 28.02 -6.41 14.67
N PRO A 101 28.57 -5.16 14.78
CA PRO A 101 28.80 -4.24 13.65
C PRO A 101 29.96 -4.56 12.69
N GLN A 102 30.62 -5.73 12.79
CA GLN A 102 31.91 -5.96 12.12
C GLN A 102 31.93 -7.10 11.09
N HIS A 103 30.80 -7.55 10.56
CA HIS A 103 30.82 -8.57 9.50
C HIS A 103 30.92 -7.96 8.10
N THR A 104 32.09 -8.12 7.47
CA THR A 104 32.33 -7.87 6.05
C THR A 104 31.54 -8.87 5.22
N TYR A 105 30.58 -8.40 4.43
CA TYR A 105 29.95 -9.18 3.38
C TYR A 105 30.91 -9.28 2.20
N GLN A 106 31.13 -10.49 1.68
CA GLN A 106 31.85 -10.70 0.43
C GLN A 106 30.84 -10.63 -0.72
N ASP A 107 31.03 -9.62 -1.58
CA ASP A 107 30.24 -9.39 -2.78
C ASP A 107 30.34 -10.59 -3.73
N VAL A 108 29.19 -11.08 -4.18
CA VAL A 108 29.08 -11.87 -5.40
C VAL A 108 28.30 -11.00 -6.37
N GLU A 109 29.04 -10.34 -7.26
CA GLU A 109 28.52 -9.55 -8.37
C GLU A 109 27.64 -10.42 -9.28
N ASP A 110 26.43 -9.96 -9.65
CA ASP A 110 25.94 -10.11 -11.03
C ASP A 110 24.67 -9.29 -11.36
N SER A 111 24.69 -8.74 -12.57
CA SER A 111 23.58 -8.26 -13.44
C SER A 111 22.99 -6.84 -13.28
N THR A 112 23.67 -5.91 -13.96
CA THR A 112 23.15 -4.89 -14.90
C THR A 112 21.67 -4.42 -14.82
N ASP A 113 21.48 -3.18 -14.35
CA ASP A 113 20.26 -2.38 -14.45
C ASP A 113 20.14 -1.66 -15.81
N LEU A 114 19.13 -2.01 -16.60
CA LEU A 114 18.74 -1.31 -17.83
C LEU A 114 17.20 -1.26 -17.95
N ALA A 115 16.53 -0.45 -17.12
CA ALA A 115 15.10 -0.18 -17.32
C ALA A 115 14.60 1.19 -16.81
N SER A 116 15.49 2.15 -16.54
CA SER A 116 15.09 3.50 -16.12
C SER A 116 14.86 4.43 -17.32
N GLN A 117 13.82 4.17 -18.15
CA GLN A 117 13.22 5.17 -19.04
C GLN A 117 11.98 4.58 -19.74
N PHE A 118 10.78 4.87 -19.26
CA PHE A 118 9.67 5.41 -20.06
C PHE A 118 8.46 5.73 -19.16
N GLN A 119 7.76 6.80 -19.52
CA GLN A 119 6.94 7.63 -18.65
C GLN A 119 5.44 7.25 -18.68
N SER A 120 4.77 7.61 -17.58
CA SER A 120 3.42 8.21 -17.53
C SER A 120 2.25 7.46 -18.19
N SER A 121 1.39 6.86 -17.37
CA SER A 121 -0.06 7.11 -17.40
C SER A 121 -0.74 6.53 -16.15
N VAL A 122 -1.86 7.11 -15.76
CA VAL A 122 -2.56 6.83 -14.50
C VAL A 122 -3.17 5.42 -14.53
N SER A 123 -2.53 4.47 -13.85
CA SER A 123 -3.08 3.14 -13.59
C SER A 123 -2.74 2.73 -12.16
N ILE A 124 -3.77 2.49 -11.34
CA ILE A 124 -3.72 2.11 -9.92
C ILE A 124 -3.18 0.66 -9.72
N GLY A 125 -2.40 0.15 -10.68
CA GLY A 125 -1.72 -1.15 -10.62
C GLY A 125 -0.24 -1.08 -10.23
N GLU A 126 0.40 0.10 -10.34
CA GLU A 126 1.84 0.32 -10.13
C GLU A 126 2.16 0.98 -8.77
N HIS A 127 1.53 0.55 -7.69
CA HIS A 127 2.07 0.92 -6.38
C HIS A 127 3.37 0.15 -6.14
N SER A 128 4.42 0.77 -5.54
CA SER A 128 5.64 0.05 -5.10
C SER A 128 5.34 -1.17 -4.21
N PHE A 129 4.14 -1.22 -3.60
CA PHE A 129 3.66 -2.38 -2.84
C PHE A 129 3.17 -3.56 -3.70
N SER A 130 2.91 -3.34 -5.01
CA SER A 130 2.35 -4.32 -5.94
C SER A 130 3.41 -5.05 -6.76
N GLN A 131 4.65 -4.57 -6.77
CA GLN A 131 5.76 -5.19 -7.48
C GLN A 131 6.63 -5.97 -6.48
N MET A 132 7.11 -7.14 -6.91
CA MET A 132 8.04 -7.95 -6.13
C MET A 132 9.42 -7.28 -6.19
N GLU A 133 9.65 -6.27 -5.37
CA GLU A 133 10.97 -5.68 -5.17
C GLU A 133 11.88 -6.70 -4.46
N GLU A 134 13.15 -6.74 -4.87
CA GLU A 134 14.17 -7.54 -4.20
C GLU A 134 14.42 -7.08 -2.76
N ASP A 135 15.09 -7.96 -2.00
CA ASP A 135 15.45 -7.83 -0.60
C ASP A 135 15.91 -6.42 -0.20
N ILE A 136 15.02 -5.64 0.44
CA ILE A 136 15.22 -4.26 0.89
C ILE A 136 16.48 -4.14 1.78
N ASP A 137 16.85 -5.21 2.48
CA ASP A 137 18.02 -5.21 3.35
C ASP A 137 19.34 -5.28 2.58
N LYS A 138 19.36 -5.82 1.34
CA LYS A 138 20.55 -5.78 0.48
C LYS A 138 20.91 -4.35 0.08
N GLN A 139 19.92 -3.51 -0.21
CA GLN A 139 20.14 -2.08 -0.49
C GLN A 139 20.75 -1.37 0.72
N ARG A 140 20.32 -1.71 1.94
CA ARG A 140 20.88 -1.14 3.18
C ARG A 140 22.31 -1.61 3.48
N LEU A 141 22.66 -2.84 3.12
CA LEU A 141 23.95 -3.48 3.42
C LEU A 141 25.06 -3.15 2.40
N LEU A 142 24.74 -3.05 1.10
CA LEU A 142 25.72 -2.82 0.01
C LEU A 142 26.22 -1.37 -0.10
N GLY A 143 26.07 -0.55 0.94
CA GLY A 143 26.47 0.86 0.91
C GLY A 143 25.63 1.73 -0.03
N GLY A 144 24.65 1.15 -0.73
CA GLY A 144 23.52 1.85 -1.33
C GLY A 144 22.54 2.33 -0.25
N GLN A 145 23.06 2.91 0.84
CA GLN A 145 22.22 3.61 1.77
C GLN A 145 21.44 4.65 0.97
N PRO A 146 20.10 4.58 0.91
CA PRO A 146 19.37 5.78 0.58
C PRO A 146 19.81 6.79 1.66
N SER A 147 20.16 8.00 1.23
CA SER A 147 20.84 9.06 2.01
C SER A 147 20.12 9.52 3.29
N TYR A 148 19.14 8.75 3.77
CA TYR A 148 18.30 8.97 4.93
C TYR A 148 18.69 8.10 6.15
N ALA A 149 19.60 7.12 6.05
CA ALA A 149 19.93 6.23 7.18
C ALA A 149 21.18 6.64 7.99
N THR A 150 22.06 7.49 7.45
CA THR A 150 23.10 8.24 8.20
C THR A 150 22.78 9.73 8.31
N ALA A 151 21.55 10.10 8.00
CA ALA A 151 21.04 11.43 8.27
C ALA A 151 20.83 11.52 9.78
N ASP A 152 21.57 12.41 10.45
CA ASP A 152 21.26 12.87 11.80
C ASP A 152 19.73 13.03 11.98
N PRO A 153 19.16 12.83 13.19
CA PRO A 153 17.71 12.98 13.42
C PRO A 153 17.14 14.31 12.87
N GLU A 154 17.98 15.34 12.83
CA GLU A 154 17.68 16.63 12.21
C GLU A 154 17.51 16.55 10.69
N ILE A 155 18.39 15.82 9.98
CA ILE A 155 18.34 15.65 8.52
C ILE A 155 17.13 14.79 8.11
N ALA A 156 16.78 13.75 8.88
CA ALA A 156 15.58 12.94 8.64
C ALA A 156 14.29 13.76 8.80
N SER A 157 14.19 14.57 9.87
CA SER A 157 13.10 15.55 10.04
C SER A 157 13.05 16.50 8.84
N MET A 158 14.19 17.08 8.48
CA MET A 158 14.29 18.01 7.34
C MET A 158 13.84 17.37 6.03
N THR A 159 14.13 16.10 5.78
CA THR A 159 13.70 15.40 4.55
C THR A 159 12.19 15.14 4.52
N SER A 160 11.59 14.78 5.66
CA SER A 160 10.13 14.66 5.79
C SER A 160 9.46 16.02 5.58
N ASP A 161 9.97 17.06 6.24
CA ASP A 161 9.46 18.43 6.14
C ASP A 161 9.59 18.97 4.71
N LEU A 162 10.70 18.65 4.02
CA LEU A 162 10.90 18.95 2.60
C LEU A 162 9.89 18.23 1.71
N GLN A 163 9.60 16.96 1.95
CA GLN A 163 8.61 16.20 1.20
C GLN A 163 7.18 16.73 1.44
N HIS A 164 6.83 17.05 2.69
CA HIS A 164 5.55 17.68 3.03
C HIS A 164 5.40 19.03 2.35
N LYS A 165 6.43 19.87 2.40
CA LYS A 165 6.45 21.16 1.71
C LYS A 165 6.30 21.03 0.20
N GLN A 166 7.02 20.09 -0.43
CA GLN A 166 6.88 19.83 -1.87
C GLN A 166 5.47 19.34 -2.24
N ARG A 167 4.86 18.49 -1.41
CA ARG A 167 3.49 18.01 -1.59
C ARG A 167 2.49 19.15 -1.47
N TYR A 168 2.62 20.00 -0.45
CA TYR A 168 1.80 21.19 -0.25
C TYR A 168 1.94 22.17 -1.42
N GLU A 169 3.16 22.47 -1.87
CA GLU A 169 3.39 23.34 -3.03
C GLU A 169 2.75 22.79 -4.31
N ARG A 170 2.77 21.46 -4.51
CA ARG A 170 2.10 20.81 -5.63
C ARG A 170 0.59 20.99 -5.57
N LEU A 171 -0.01 20.83 -4.39
CA LEU A 171 -1.43 21.05 -4.16
C LEU A 171 -1.80 22.53 -4.39
N LEU A 172 -0.98 23.46 -3.91
CA LEU A 172 -1.19 24.90 -4.11
C LEU A 172 -1.14 25.29 -5.60
N ARG A 173 -0.22 24.72 -6.38
CA ARG A 173 -0.17 24.93 -7.84
C ARG A 173 -1.42 24.42 -8.53
N ARG A 174 -1.92 23.24 -8.13
CA ARG A 174 -3.19 22.70 -8.64
C ARG A 174 -4.36 23.60 -8.29
N ALA A 175 -4.43 24.07 -7.04
CA ALA A 175 -5.49 24.93 -6.56
C ALA A 175 -5.58 26.27 -7.31
N LYS A 176 -4.45 26.79 -7.83
CA LYS A 176 -4.41 28.01 -8.65
C LYS A 176 -4.77 27.79 -10.11
N ASN A 177 -4.60 26.57 -10.62
CA ASN A 177 -4.75 26.26 -12.04
C ASN A 177 -6.10 25.61 -12.37
N GLU A 178 -6.72 24.92 -11.40
CA GLU A 178 -8.01 24.27 -11.58
C GLU A 178 -9.19 25.23 -11.38
N ASP A 179 -10.29 24.97 -12.10
CA ASP A 179 -11.53 25.71 -11.91
C ASP A 179 -12.29 25.20 -10.67
N LEU A 180 -12.37 26.07 -9.66
CA LEU A 180 -13.00 25.80 -8.36
C LEU A 180 -14.39 26.45 -8.24
N SER A 181 -14.95 26.97 -9.34
CA SER A 181 -16.24 27.69 -9.35
C SER A 181 -17.40 26.84 -8.81
N GLU A 182 -17.39 25.53 -9.06
CA GLU A 182 -18.38 24.58 -8.55
C GLU A 182 -18.41 24.56 -7.02
N VAL A 183 -17.25 24.61 -6.37
CA VAL A 183 -17.15 24.56 -4.90
C VAL A 183 -17.33 25.96 -4.28
N SER A 184 -16.77 26.98 -4.92
CA SER A 184 -16.93 28.38 -4.52
C SER A 184 -18.41 28.81 -4.52
N GLY A 185 -19.18 28.38 -5.54
CA GLY A 185 -20.59 28.69 -5.69
C GLY A 185 -21.51 28.06 -4.62
N ILE A 186 -21.05 27.03 -3.91
CA ILE A 186 -21.79 26.39 -2.82
C ILE A 186 -21.85 27.30 -1.59
N GLY A 187 -20.85 28.19 -1.41
CA GLY A 187 -20.79 29.10 -0.27
C GLY A 187 -20.59 28.38 1.07
N CYS A 188 -20.07 27.14 1.06
CA CYS A 188 -19.81 26.40 2.29
C CYS A 188 -18.63 26.96 3.08
N LEU A 189 -17.66 27.59 2.42
CA LEU A 189 -16.47 28.17 3.02
C LEU A 189 -16.23 29.55 2.40
N TYR A 190 -16.11 30.59 3.23
CA TYR A 190 -15.77 31.94 2.76
C TYR A 190 -15.15 32.78 3.87
N GLN A 191 -14.38 33.80 3.50
CA GLN A 191 -13.84 34.77 4.44
C GLN A 191 -14.90 35.83 4.78
N CYS A 192 -15.09 36.13 6.06
CA CYS A 192 -16.05 37.10 6.55
C CYS A 192 -15.38 38.09 7.50
N GLY A 193 -14.85 39.19 6.95
CA GLY A 193 -14.33 40.30 7.74
C GLY A 193 -13.15 39.94 8.65
N VAL A 194 -12.96 40.78 9.67
CA VAL A 194 -11.88 40.67 10.66
C VAL A 194 -12.44 40.77 12.08
N ASP A 195 -11.84 40.04 13.01
CA ASP A 195 -12.10 40.14 14.45
C ASP A 195 -11.58 41.48 15.00
N LYS A 196 -11.92 41.81 16.26
CA LYS A 196 -11.46 43.00 16.99
C LYS A 196 -9.93 43.13 17.04
N PHE A 197 -9.22 42.02 16.93
CA PHE A 197 -7.75 41.96 16.90
C PHE A 197 -7.16 42.01 15.47
N GLY A 198 -7.98 42.28 14.45
CA GLY A 198 -7.53 42.35 13.05
C GLY A 198 -7.30 40.98 12.39
N ARG A 199 -7.68 39.88 13.06
CA ARG A 199 -7.53 38.52 12.54
C ARG A 199 -8.64 38.20 11.53
N PRO A 200 -8.33 37.68 10.34
CA PRO A 200 -9.35 37.27 9.38
C PRO A 200 -10.22 36.16 9.96
N VAL A 201 -11.53 36.29 9.79
CA VAL A 201 -12.50 35.28 10.20
C VAL A 201 -12.97 34.51 8.98
N ILE A 202 -12.92 33.19 9.08
CA ILE A 202 -13.33 32.26 8.03
C ILE A 202 -14.57 31.55 8.52
N ILE A 203 -15.61 31.53 7.71
CA ILE A 203 -16.87 30.85 8.03
C ILE A 203 -16.95 29.55 7.25
N PHE A 204 -17.19 28.45 7.96
CA PHE A 204 -17.55 27.16 7.38
C PHE A 204 -18.98 26.80 7.79
N ILE A 205 -19.85 26.59 6.81
CA ILE A 205 -21.25 26.20 7.02
C ILE A 205 -21.42 24.72 6.65
N GLY A 206 -21.59 23.88 7.67
CA GLY A 206 -21.71 22.43 7.46
C GLY A 206 -22.90 22.02 6.60
N LYS A 207 -24.04 22.74 6.69
CA LYS A 207 -25.26 22.45 5.90
C LYS A 207 -25.00 22.39 4.40
N TRP A 208 -24.15 23.27 3.89
CA TRP A 208 -23.87 23.38 2.45
C TRP A 208 -22.78 22.40 2.00
N PHE A 209 -22.08 21.77 2.94
CA PHE A 209 -21.07 20.77 2.64
C PHE A 209 -21.72 19.39 2.56
N LYS A 210 -22.18 19.01 1.36
CA LYS A 210 -22.71 17.66 1.08
C LYS A 210 -21.61 16.79 0.48
N PHE A 211 -21.11 15.82 1.24
CA PHE A 211 -19.92 15.06 0.82
C PHE A 211 -20.14 14.20 -0.43
N ASN A 212 -21.39 13.81 -0.72
CA ASN A 212 -21.72 12.92 -1.83
C ASN A 212 -21.99 13.66 -3.15
N GLU A 213 -22.35 14.94 -3.08
CA GLU A 213 -22.64 15.78 -4.26
C GLU A 213 -21.40 16.60 -4.70
N ILE A 214 -20.42 16.76 -3.81
CA ILE A 214 -19.26 17.63 -4.02
C ILE A 214 -18.02 16.78 -4.31
N ASN A 215 -17.20 17.22 -5.28
CA ASN A 215 -15.88 16.64 -5.48
C ASN A 215 -14.95 17.03 -4.31
N LEU A 216 -14.60 16.03 -3.49
CA LEU A 216 -13.77 16.18 -2.30
C LEU A 216 -12.36 16.68 -2.59
N ASP A 217 -11.79 16.36 -3.76
CA ASP A 217 -10.46 16.84 -4.17
C ASP A 217 -10.50 18.34 -4.48
N LYS A 218 -11.50 18.78 -5.25
CA LYS A 218 -11.71 20.21 -5.52
C LYS A 218 -12.02 20.98 -4.23
N ALA A 219 -12.74 20.38 -3.28
CA ALA A 219 -13.01 21.00 -1.99
C ALA A 219 -11.74 21.22 -1.16
N LEU A 220 -10.83 20.24 -1.14
CA LEU A 220 -9.52 20.37 -0.53
C LEU A 220 -8.69 21.47 -1.20
N LEU A 221 -8.68 21.53 -2.54
CA LEU A 221 -7.97 22.57 -3.27
C LEU A 221 -8.52 23.97 -2.98
N TYR A 222 -9.84 24.12 -2.91
CA TYR A 222 -10.49 25.39 -2.55
C TYR A 222 -10.14 25.81 -1.11
N LEU A 223 -10.11 24.87 -0.18
CA LEU A 223 -9.67 25.12 1.20
C LEU A 223 -8.23 25.62 1.25
N ILE A 224 -7.31 24.95 0.54
CA ILE A 224 -5.89 25.37 0.47
C ILE A 224 -5.77 26.75 -0.18
N TYR A 225 -6.49 27.00 -1.27
CA TYR A 225 -6.48 28.30 -1.96
C TYR A 225 -6.92 29.45 -1.04
N LEU A 226 -7.98 29.25 -0.25
CA LEU A 226 -8.50 30.27 0.66
C LEU A 226 -7.60 30.45 1.88
N LEU A 227 -7.02 29.37 2.41
CA LEU A 227 -6.18 29.41 3.60
C LEU A 227 -4.75 29.87 3.35
N ASP A 228 -4.14 29.61 2.17
CA ASP A 228 -2.74 29.96 1.86
C ASP A 228 -2.35 31.42 2.20
N PRO A 229 -3.15 32.46 1.86
CA PRO A 229 -2.84 33.82 2.26
C PRO A 229 -3.08 34.09 3.76
N LEU A 230 -3.97 33.35 4.41
CA LEU A 230 -4.41 33.58 5.79
C LEU A 230 -3.52 32.87 6.81
N VAL A 231 -2.92 31.72 6.47
CA VAL A 231 -2.04 30.93 7.33
C VAL A 231 -0.75 31.68 7.71
N LYS A 232 -0.41 32.77 7.00
CA LYS A 232 0.72 33.64 7.36
C LYS A 232 0.52 34.42 8.66
N GLY A 233 -0.70 34.52 9.16
CA GLY A 233 -1.01 35.18 10.42
C GLY A 233 -2.08 34.43 11.20
N ASP A 234 -2.45 34.97 12.37
CA ASP A 234 -3.50 34.37 13.19
C ASP A 234 -4.86 34.53 12.51
N TYR A 235 -5.59 33.43 12.35
CA TYR A 235 -6.94 33.41 11.78
C TYR A 235 -7.91 32.71 12.72
N VAL A 236 -9.20 32.98 12.55
CA VAL A 236 -10.28 32.35 13.32
C VAL A 236 -11.21 31.62 12.36
N VAL A 237 -11.46 30.35 12.61
CA VAL A 237 -12.45 29.57 11.86
C VAL A 237 -13.71 29.41 12.68
N LEU A 238 -14.85 29.84 12.13
CA LEU A 238 -16.18 29.66 12.69
C LEU A 238 -16.87 28.51 11.95
N TYR A 239 -17.13 27.42 12.66
CA TYR A 239 -17.86 26.27 12.14
C TYR A 239 -19.33 26.32 12.58
N PHE A 240 -20.24 26.42 11.62
CA PHE A 240 -21.68 26.32 11.86
C PHE A 240 -22.16 24.89 11.63
N HIS A 241 -22.52 24.22 12.72
CA HIS A 241 -23.08 22.87 12.71
C HIS A 241 -24.62 22.84 12.49
N THR A 242 -25.25 23.99 12.22
CA THR A 242 -26.71 24.08 12.10
C THR A 242 -27.25 23.27 10.93
N ILE A 243 -28.26 22.42 11.15
CA ILE A 243 -28.94 21.63 10.11
C ILE A 243 -27.94 20.76 9.33
N THR A 244 -27.00 20.13 10.05
CA THR A 244 -26.11 19.13 9.50
C THR A 244 -26.65 17.74 9.81
N GLY A 245 -26.62 16.84 8.83
CA GLY A 245 -27.02 15.44 8.96
C GLY A 245 -25.88 14.49 8.58
N THR A 246 -26.18 13.20 8.51
CA THR A 246 -25.23 12.16 8.09
C THR A 246 -24.69 12.38 6.68
N GLU A 247 -25.45 13.07 5.82
CA GLU A 247 -25.08 13.45 4.44
C GLU A 247 -24.03 14.58 4.35
N ASN A 248 -23.75 15.25 5.46
CA ASN A 248 -22.78 16.34 5.54
C ASN A 248 -21.45 15.91 6.19
N HIS A 249 -21.39 14.70 6.73
CA HIS A 249 -20.22 14.20 7.45
C HIS A 249 -19.26 13.52 6.47
N PRO A 250 -18.08 14.11 6.18
CA PRO A 250 -17.10 13.45 5.34
C PRO A 250 -16.50 12.23 6.04
N SER A 251 -15.88 11.35 5.25
CA SER A 251 -15.17 10.19 5.79
C SER A 251 -14.00 10.62 6.68
N LEU A 252 -13.73 9.83 7.72
CA LEU A 252 -12.59 10.07 8.61
C LEU A 252 -11.25 10.03 7.85
N SER A 253 -11.16 9.24 6.78
CA SER A 253 -10.00 9.21 5.89
C SER A 253 -9.76 10.55 5.20
N TRP A 254 -10.81 11.23 4.75
CA TRP A 254 -10.71 12.54 4.11
C TRP A 254 -10.33 13.62 5.12
N ILE A 255 -10.91 13.58 6.32
CA ILE A 255 -10.53 14.49 7.41
C ILE A 255 -9.03 14.33 7.73
N ARG A 256 -8.55 13.09 7.86
CA ARG A 256 -7.13 12.81 8.09
C ARG A 256 -6.24 13.36 6.98
N GLN A 257 -6.65 13.23 5.72
CA GLN A 257 -5.93 13.78 4.57
C GLN A 257 -5.83 15.31 4.65
N ILE A 258 -6.89 16.00 5.12
CA ILE A 258 -6.85 17.46 5.35
C ILE A 258 -5.84 17.81 6.43
N TYR A 259 -5.85 17.12 7.57
CA TYR A 259 -4.89 17.36 8.65
C TYR A 259 -3.44 17.10 8.22
N GLU A 260 -3.21 16.08 7.40
CA GLU A 260 -1.88 15.81 6.84
C GLU A 260 -1.43 16.86 5.81
N ALA A 261 -2.39 17.52 5.14
CA ALA A 261 -2.11 18.56 4.15
C ALA A 261 -1.99 19.97 4.77
N LEU A 262 -2.77 20.26 5.80
CA LEU A 262 -2.76 21.51 6.56
C LEU A 262 -1.88 21.30 7.80
N GLU A 263 -0.59 21.50 7.62
CA GLU A 263 0.42 21.41 8.68
C GLU A 263 0.01 22.28 9.89
N TYR A 264 -0.09 21.66 11.07
CA TYR A 264 -0.27 22.38 12.33
C TYR A 264 1.13 22.76 12.83
N LYS A 265 1.46 24.05 12.75
CA LYS A 265 2.65 24.61 13.41
C LYS A 265 2.35 25.00 14.84
#